data_AF-A0A834Y2I2-F1
#
_entry.id   AF-A0A834Y2I2-F1
#
_cell.length_a   1.000
_cell.length_b   1.000
_cell.length_c   1.000
_cell.angle_alpha   90.00
_cell.angle_beta   90.00
_cell.angle_gamma   90.00
#
_symmetry.space_group_name_H-M   'P 1'
#
loop_
_entity.id
_entity.type
_entity.pdbx_description
1 polymer ?
#
loop_
_entity_poly.entity_id
_entity_poly.type
_entity_poly.pdbx_seq_one_letter_code
_entity_poly.pdbx_strand_id
1 'polypeptide(L)'
;MLIQYLIVSALICQSFSLTGHYMNGAPINRKFHVHLTRNRVWGVPFEISQVFCGGSIISERWILTAAYCVFKLPSNTQIEVVAGRDSISQRLDPNQQNRMVTSIHIHHSYPGSNAQHDIALLKVKEPFDFNYYVGKISFEKINPVRILSDYEYNTESTIDDLSNSVAIVSGLGSISRNYTVIIPEYLQYEEVSVIDNEYCRTIIKEAAHYSLE
;
A
#
# COMPACT_ATOMS: atom_id res chain seq x y z
N MET A 1 -14.53 5.44 -2.85
CA MET A 1 -13.96 6.79 -2.95
C MET A 1 -12.79 7.04 -1.97
N LEU A 2 -12.90 6.81 -0.65
CA LEU A 2 -11.87 7.15 0.35
C LEU A 2 -10.59 6.31 0.36
N ILE A 3 -10.61 5.00 0.06
CA ILE A 3 -9.35 4.22 -0.05
C ILE A 3 -8.49 4.75 -1.20
N GLN A 4 -9.14 5.18 -2.26
CA GLN A 4 -8.52 5.85 -3.38
C GLN A 4 -8.09 7.28 -3.02
N TYR A 5 -8.83 7.99 -2.16
CA TYR A 5 -8.39 9.29 -1.64
C TYR A 5 -7.27 9.17 -0.61
N LEU A 6 -7.10 8.07 0.12
CA LEU A 6 -5.94 7.83 0.99
C LEU A 6 -4.67 7.60 0.17
N ILE A 7 -4.78 6.91 -0.97
CA ILE A 7 -3.67 6.70 -1.91
C ILE A 7 -3.37 7.98 -2.72
N VAL A 8 -4.41 8.72 -3.14
CA VAL A 8 -4.27 9.97 -3.90
C VAL A 8 -3.90 11.17 -3.00
N SER A 9 -4.37 11.24 -1.75
CA SER A 9 -3.92 12.26 -0.79
C SER A 9 -2.48 12.03 -0.37
N ALA A 10 -2.02 10.77 -0.25
CA ALA A 10 -0.60 10.47 -0.10
C ALA A 10 0.22 10.91 -1.33
N LEU A 11 -0.34 10.86 -2.55
CA LEU A 11 0.35 11.27 -3.78
C LEU A 11 0.28 12.78 -4.10
N ILE A 12 -0.80 13.48 -3.71
CA ILE A 12 -1.02 14.92 -4.04
C ILE A 12 -0.72 15.83 -2.84
N CYS A 13 -0.89 15.36 -1.60
CA CYS A 13 -0.69 16.18 -0.40
C CYS A 13 0.73 16.09 0.19
N GLN A 14 1.69 15.49 -0.52
CA GLN A 14 3.08 15.40 -0.09
C GLN A 14 4.02 16.15 -1.06
N SER A 15 3.85 17.47 -1.13
CA SER A 15 5.03 18.36 -1.12
C SER A 15 5.56 18.58 0.31
N PHE A 16 4.92 17.98 1.32
CA PHE A 16 5.54 17.73 2.62
C PHE A 16 6.61 16.66 2.48
N SER A 17 7.85 17.14 2.35
CA SER A 17 9.06 16.60 2.95
C SER A 17 8.85 15.33 3.81
N LEU A 18 8.71 14.15 3.18
CA LEU A 18 8.83 12.87 3.87
C LEU A 18 10.25 12.78 4.44
N THR A 19 10.40 12.82 5.76
CA THR A 19 11.59 12.31 6.43
C THR A 19 11.26 10.90 6.85
N GLY A 20 11.22 9.98 5.89
CA GLY A 20 10.97 8.57 6.18
C GLY A 20 11.85 8.12 7.34
N HIS A 21 11.21 7.64 8.40
CA HIS A 21 11.91 7.14 9.56
C HIS A 21 12.26 5.68 9.32
N TYR A 22 13.50 5.31 9.64
CA TYR A 22 13.89 3.92 9.60
C TYR A 22 13.10 3.13 10.65
N MET A 23 12.47 2.03 10.22
CA MET A 23 11.88 1.02 11.10
C MET A 23 12.98 0.30 11.90
N ASN A 24 13.52 0.95 12.94
CA ASN A 24 14.49 0.33 13.83
C ASN A 24 13.80 -0.77 14.66
N GLY A 25 14.07 -2.03 14.34
CA GLY A 25 14.09 -3.16 15.29
C GLY A 25 12.79 -3.65 15.94
N ALA A 26 11.60 -3.07 15.69
CA ALA A 26 10.34 -3.53 16.30
C ALA A 26 9.36 -4.12 15.26
N PRO A 27 9.26 -5.47 15.16
CA PRO A 27 8.38 -6.16 14.22
C PRO A 27 6.91 -5.78 14.25
N ILE A 28 6.39 -5.29 15.38
CA ILE A 28 5.01 -4.82 15.52
C ILE A 28 4.61 -3.74 14.51
N ASN A 29 5.55 -2.91 14.07
CA ASN A 29 5.24 -1.78 13.19
C ASN A 29 5.21 -2.18 11.71
N ARG A 30 5.76 -3.36 11.36
CA ARG A 30 5.89 -3.83 9.97
C ARG A 30 5.25 -5.20 9.70
N LYS A 31 4.65 -5.81 10.73
CA LYS A 31 4.20 -7.21 10.73
C LYS A 31 3.26 -7.58 9.57
N PHE A 32 2.48 -6.61 9.11
CA PHE A 32 1.46 -6.76 8.07
C PHE A 32 1.92 -6.26 6.69
N HIS A 33 3.05 -5.54 6.60
CA HIS A 33 3.56 -5.00 5.35
C HIS A 33 4.13 -6.12 4.48
N VAL A 34 3.83 -6.07 3.18
CA VAL A 34 4.43 -6.99 2.19
C VAL A 34 4.92 -6.24 0.95
N HIS A 35 5.90 -6.82 0.30
CA HIS A 35 6.38 -6.40 -1.01
C HIS A 35 5.81 -7.31 -2.10
N LEU A 36 5.38 -6.71 -3.21
CA LEU A 36 5.04 -7.44 -4.42
C LEU A 36 6.25 -7.41 -5.34
N THR A 37 6.76 -8.60 -5.65
CA THR A 37 7.85 -8.78 -6.59
C THR A 37 7.34 -9.46 -7.85
N ARG A 38 8.00 -9.17 -8.97
CA ARG A 38 7.76 -9.88 -10.24
C ARG A 38 9.08 -10.25 -10.88
N ASN A 39 9.09 -11.33 -11.63
CA ASN A 39 10.24 -11.73 -12.44
C ASN A 39 10.43 -10.70 -13.56
N ARG A 40 11.63 -10.11 -13.69
CA ARG A 40 12.00 -9.33 -14.86
C ARG A 40 12.56 -10.25 -15.95
N VAL A 41 11.84 -10.29 -17.07
CA VAL A 41 12.28 -10.42 -18.48
C VAL A 41 13.15 -11.62 -18.89
N TRP A 42 12.70 -12.31 -19.93
CA TRP A 42 13.47 -13.27 -20.73
C TRP A 42 14.83 -12.67 -21.18
N GLY A 43 15.95 -13.33 -20.86
CA GLY A 43 17.28 -12.99 -21.42
C GLY A 43 18.29 -12.32 -20.47
N VAL A 44 18.00 -12.20 -19.16
CA VAL A 44 18.98 -11.80 -18.14
C VAL A 44 19.34 -12.97 -17.22
N PRO A 45 20.63 -13.30 -17.02
CA PRO A 45 21.07 -14.48 -16.26
C PRO A 45 20.96 -14.34 -14.74
N PHE A 46 20.52 -13.18 -14.23
CA PHE A 46 20.32 -12.95 -12.80
C PHE A 46 18.82 -12.77 -12.52
N GLU A 47 18.27 -13.61 -11.63
CA GLU A 47 16.95 -13.46 -11.02
C GLU A 47 16.90 -12.19 -10.15
N ILE A 48 16.85 -11.02 -10.78
CA ILE A 48 16.60 -9.77 -10.06
C ILE A 48 15.08 -9.66 -9.92
N SER A 49 14.55 -10.20 -8.83
CA SER A 49 13.17 -9.97 -8.42
C SER A 49 12.99 -8.45 -8.23
N GLN A 50 12.13 -7.81 -9.02
CA GLN A 50 11.90 -6.38 -8.92
C GLN A 50 10.70 -6.15 -8.00
N VAL A 51 10.91 -5.47 -6.85
CA VAL A 51 9.81 -4.91 -6.05
C VAL A 51 9.14 -3.82 -6.88
N PHE A 52 7.84 -3.93 -7.10
CA PHE A 52 7.08 -2.97 -7.92
C PHE A 52 5.92 -2.33 -7.17
N CYS A 53 5.40 -2.98 -6.12
CA CYS A 53 4.31 -2.47 -5.30
C CYS A 53 4.40 -2.99 -3.86
N GLY A 54 3.59 -2.42 -2.98
CA GLY A 54 3.34 -2.93 -1.62
C GLY A 54 1.97 -3.58 -1.48
N GLY A 55 1.72 -4.13 -0.29
CA GLY A 55 0.41 -4.63 0.11
C GLY A 55 0.34 -4.88 1.61
N SER A 56 -0.78 -5.43 2.07
CA SER A 56 -1.00 -5.77 3.47
C SER A 56 -1.63 -7.13 3.67
N ILE A 57 -1.13 -7.90 4.64
CA ILE A 57 -1.69 -9.21 5.02
C ILE A 57 -3.00 -9.00 5.78
N ILE A 58 -4.10 -9.53 5.25
CA ILE A 58 -5.42 -9.50 5.92
C ILE A 58 -5.84 -10.89 6.43
N SER A 59 -5.22 -11.96 5.92
CA SER A 59 -5.32 -13.31 6.47
C SER A 59 -4.11 -14.14 6.04
N GLU A 60 -4.01 -15.38 6.51
CA GLU A 60 -2.92 -16.30 6.14
C GLU A 60 -2.73 -16.47 4.63
N ARG A 61 -3.78 -16.27 3.83
CA ARG A 61 -3.74 -16.50 2.37
C ARG A 61 -4.13 -15.28 1.54
N TRP A 62 -4.51 -14.18 2.17
CA TRP A 62 -5.07 -13.03 1.48
C TRP A 62 -4.29 -11.76 1.77
N ILE A 63 -3.97 -11.06 0.70
CA ILE A 63 -3.25 -9.79 0.69
C ILE A 63 -4.13 -8.74 0.05
N LEU A 64 -4.20 -7.59 0.69
CA LEU A 64 -4.82 -6.38 0.17
C LEU A 64 -3.77 -5.53 -0.56
N THR A 65 -4.09 -5.03 -1.75
CA THR A 65 -3.23 -4.12 -2.50
C THR A 65 -4.07 -3.17 -3.37
N ALA A 66 -3.42 -2.23 -4.06
CA ALA A 66 -4.06 -1.37 -5.04
C ALA A 66 -4.36 -2.14 -6.33
N ALA A 67 -5.51 -1.90 -6.94
CA ALA A 67 -5.85 -2.47 -8.25
C ALA A 67 -4.88 -2.00 -9.34
N TYR A 68 -4.43 -0.75 -9.27
CA TYR A 68 -3.46 -0.16 -10.18
C TYR A 68 -2.16 -0.98 -10.29
N CYS A 69 -1.71 -1.59 -9.18
CA CYS A 69 -0.53 -2.45 -9.16
C CYS A 69 -0.65 -3.69 -10.07
N VAL A 70 -1.87 -4.19 -10.25
CA VAL A 70 -2.11 -5.52 -10.87
C VAL A 70 -2.98 -5.49 -12.13
N PHE A 71 -3.66 -4.38 -12.41
CA PHE A 71 -4.65 -4.27 -13.49
C PHE A 71 -4.07 -4.44 -14.90
N LYS A 72 -2.86 -3.94 -15.15
CA LYS A 72 -2.20 -4.00 -16.50
C LYS A 72 -0.98 -4.91 -16.53
N LEU A 73 -0.92 -5.90 -15.64
CA LEU A 73 0.16 -6.88 -15.68
C LEU A 73 -0.04 -7.86 -16.86
N PRO A 74 1.00 -8.16 -17.65
CA PRO A 74 0.95 -9.23 -18.64
C PRO A 74 0.46 -10.55 -18.02
N SER A 75 -0.34 -11.33 -18.76
CA SER A 75 -0.95 -12.57 -18.24
C SER A 75 0.05 -13.63 -17.78
N ASN A 76 1.30 -13.57 -18.27
CA ASN A 76 2.39 -14.45 -17.89
C ASN A 76 3.24 -13.91 -16.72
N THR A 77 2.85 -12.77 -16.12
CA THR A 77 3.57 -12.19 -14.98
C THR A 77 3.38 -13.07 -13.75
N GLN A 78 4.47 -13.66 -13.28
CA GLN A 78 4.50 -14.31 -11.97
C GLN A 78 4.71 -13.24 -10.90
N ILE A 79 3.82 -13.21 -9.92
CA ILE A 79 3.88 -12.32 -8.77
C ILE A 79 4.20 -13.17 -7.54
N GLU A 80 5.17 -12.73 -6.77
CA GLU A 80 5.49 -13.27 -5.46
C GLU A 80 5.24 -12.18 -4.41
N VAL A 81 4.68 -12.59 -3.27
CA VAL A 81 4.52 -11.76 -2.10
C VAL A 81 5.65 -12.07 -1.14
N VAL A 82 6.39 -11.05 -0.72
CA VAL A 82 7.50 -11.15 0.22
C VAL A 82 7.10 -10.46 1.53
N ALA A 83 7.01 -11.23 2.61
CA ALA A 83 6.68 -10.75 3.96
C ALA A 83 7.85 -10.95 4.93
N GLY A 84 7.89 -10.18 6.02
CA GLY A 84 8.88 -10.37 7.10
C GLY A 84 10.30 -9.90 6.78
N ARG A 85 10.54 -9.38 5.57
CA ARG A 85 11.81 -8.83 5.10
C ARG A 85 11.96 -7.37 5.48
N ASP A 86 13.13 -6.96 5.93
CA ASP A 86 13.40 -5.55 6.28
C ASP A 86 14.43 -4.83 5.43
N SER A 87 15.38 -5.55 4.84
CA SER A 87 16.41 -5.01 3.96
C SER A 87 16.32 -5.56 2.55
N ILE A 88 16.41 -4.69 1.53
CA ILE A 88 16.46 -5.10 0.12
C ILE A 88 17.83 -5.65 -0.29
N SER A 89 18.90 -5.30 0.43
CA SER A 89 20.28 -5.74 0.15
C SER A 89 20.58 -7.09 0.78
N GLN A 90 19.90 -7.42 1.89
CA GLN A 90 20.08 -8.68 2.58
C GLN A 90 19.53 -9.83 1.73
N ARG A 91 20.45 -10.69 1.26
CA ARG A 91 20.13 -11.83 0.39
C ARG A 91 19.42 -12.97 1.14
N LEU A 92 19.68 -13.10 2.44
CA LEU A 92 19.11 -14.12 3.30
C LEU A 92 18.58 -13.45 4.58
N ASP A 93 17.27 -13.29 4.66
CA ASP A 93 16.57 -12.91 5.88
C ASP A 93 15.83 -14.14 6.41
N PRO A 94 16.19 -14.68 7.59
CA PRO A 94 15.55 -15.87 8.14
C PRO A 94 14.08 -15.68 8.49
N ASN A 95 13.61 -14.44 8.56
CA ASN A 95 12.21 -14.11 8.85
C ASN A 95 11.37 -13.94 7.59
N GLN A 96 12.01 -13.89 6.42
CA GLN A 96 11.36 -13.69 5.14
C GLN A 96 10.49 -14.89 4.77
N GLN A 97 9.28 -14.58 4.34
CA GLN A 97 8.34 -15.55 3.79
C GLN A 97 7.93 -15.13 2.39
N ASN A 98 8.30 -15.97 1.42
CA ASN A 98 7.93 -15.80 0.03
C ASN A 98 6.71 -16.65 -0.29
N ARG A 99 5.72 -16.08 -0.98
CA ARG A 99 4.46 -16.74 -1.32
C ARG A 99 4.03 -16.41 -2.74
N MET A 100 3.86 -17.42 -3.57
CA MET A 100 3.42 -17.23 -4.95
C MET A 100 1.94 -16.86 -5.01
N VAL A 101 1.57 -15.87 -5.82
CA VAL A 101 0.18 -15.50 -6.07
C VAL A 101 -0.48 -16.51 -7.01
N THR A 102 -1.65 -17.01 -6.63
CA THR A 102 -2.46 -17.96 -7.43
C THR A 102 -3.66 -17.31 -8.10
N SER A 103 -4.20 -16.23 -7.52
CA SER A 103 -5.31 -15.50 -8.12
C SER A 103 -5.30 -14.04 -7.71
N ILE A 104 -5.81 -13.21 -8.60
CA ILE A 104 -5.93 -11.76 -8.45
C ILE A 104 -7.42 -11.42 -8.60
N HIS A 105 -7.98 -10.73 -7.63
CA HIS A 105 -9.37 -10.31 -7.60
C HIS A 105 -9.40 -8.77 -7.56
N ILE A 106 -9.61 -8.17 -8.71
CA ILE A 106 -9.73 -6.71 -8.85
C ILE A 106 -11.18 -6.33 -8.54
N HIS A 107 -11.37 -5.22 -7.83
CA HIS A 107 -12.72 -4.70 -7.59
C HIS A 107 -13.47 -4.47 -8.90
N HIS A 108 -14.69 -5.00 -9.00
CA HIS A 108 -15.46 -5.01 -10.26
C HIS A 108 -15.75 -3.61 -10.82
N SER A 109 -15.87 -2.60 -9.95
CA SER A 109 -16.07 -1.19 -10.32
C SER A 109 -14.77 -0.39 -10.55
N TYR A 110 -13.60 -1.04 -10.61
CA TYR A 110 -12.34 -0.34 -10.92
C TYR A 110 -12.22 -0.09 -12.44
N PRO A 111 -12.22 1.17 -12.90
CA PRO A 111 -12.22 1.47 -14.34
C PRO A 111 -10.81 1.51 -14.96
N GLY A 112 -9.74 1.29 -14.16
CA GLY A 112 -8.34 1.45 -14.58
C GLY A 112 -7.76 2.83 -14.27
N SER A 113 -6.43 2.96 -14.34
CA SER A 113 -5.68 4.19 -14.04
C SER A 113 -5.86 4.68 -12.58
N ASN A 114 -5.57 5.93 -12.27
CA ASN A 114 -5.74 6.50 -10.92
C ASN A 114 -7.21 6.83 -10.65
N ALA A 115 -8.06 5.79 -10.58
CA ALA A 115 -9.51 5.92 -10.59
C ALA A 115 -10.18 5.13 -9.46
N GLN A 116 -11.51 5.30 -9.35
CA GLN A 116 -12.25 4.81 -8.19
C GLN A 116 -12.20 3.32 -8.02
N HIS A 117 -12.27 2.89 -6.76
CA HIS A 117 -12.18 1.48 -6.37
C HIS A 117 -10.80 0.87 -6.67
N ASP A 118 -9.74 1.63 -6.42
CA ASP A 118 -8.35 1.18 -6.55
C ASP A 118 -7.97 0.17 -5.44
N ILE A 119 -8.58 -1.02 -5.50
CA ILE A 119 -8.46 -2.09 -4.52
C ILE A 119 -8.48 -3.45 -5.21
N ALA A 120 -7.55 -4.32 -4.83
CA ALA A 120 -7.48 -5.70 -5.27
C ALA A 120 -7.08 -6.63 -4.13
N LEU A 121 -7.52 -7.88 -4.23
CA LEU A 121 -7.12 -8.97 -3.35
C LEU A 121 -6.24 -9.95 -4.10
N LEU A 122 -5.13 -10.35 -3.49
CA LEU A 122 -4.25 -11.41 -3.98
C LEU A 122 -4.42 -12.63 -3.08
N LYS A 123 -4.60 -13.80 -3.70
CA LYS A 123 -4.58 -15.08 -3.00
C LYS A 123 -3.23 -15.73 -3.21
N VAL A 124 -2.60 -16.20 -2.13
CA VAL A 124 -1.33 -16.94 -2.20
C VAL A 124 -1.49 -18.45 -2.10
N LYS A 125 -0.55 -19.16 -2.71
CA LYS A 125 -0.51 -20.62 -2.81
C LYS A 125 -0.29 -21.30 -1.47
N GLU A 126 0.76 -20.90 -0.74
CA GLU A 126 1.03 -21.35 0.61
C GLU A 126 0.54 -20.29 1.63
N PRO A 127 0.03 -20.70 2.81
CA PRO A 127 -0.33 -19.75 3.85
C PRO A 127 0.92 -19.12 4.49
N PHE A 128 0.80 -17.91 5.01
CA PHE A 128 1.83 -17.29 5.85
C PHE A 128 1.85 -17.92 7.25
N ASP A 129 3.04 -18.17 7.76
CA ASP A 129 3.27 -18.64 9.12
C ASP A 129 3.39 -17.42 10.03
N PHE A 130 2.30 -17.08 10.72
CA PHE A 130 2.30 -15.90 11.59
C PHE A 130 3.26 -16.09 12.78
N ASN A 131 4.15 -15.12 12.94
CA ASN A 131 5.20 -15.13 13.96
C ASN A 131 5.42 -13.71 14.50
N TYR A 132 6.62 -13.37 14.98
CA TYR A 132 6.90 -12.02 15.45
C TYR A 132 6.99 -11.00 14.29
N TYR A 133 7.47 -11.41 13.12
CA TYR A 133 7.77 -10.60 11.93
C TYR A 133 6.67 -10.59 10.87
N VAL A 134 5.81 -11.61 10.85
CA VAL A 134 4.74 -11.79 9.87
C VAL A 134 3.41 -11.97 10.59
N GLY A 135 2.38 -11.26 10.14
CA GLY A 135 1.05 -11.34 10.71
C GLY A 135 0.04 -10.52 9.94
N LYS A 136 -1.24 -10.76 10.23
CA LYS A 136 -2.33 -10.01 9.65
C LYS A 136 -2.61 -8.71 10.41
N ILE A 137 -3.22 -7.77 9.73
CA ILE A 137 -3.94 -6.67 10.37
C ILE A 137 -5.07 -7.30 11.22
N SER A 138 -5.19 -6.90 12.49
CA SER A 138 -6.29 -7.32 13.35
C SER A 138 -7.61 -6.90 12.73
N PHE A 139 -8.62 -7.79 12.71
CA PHE A 139 -9.92 -7.47 12.11
C PHE A 139 -10.59 -6.23 12.72
N GLU A 140 -10.37 -5.98 14.02
CA GLU A 140 -10.81 -4.77 14.74
C GLU A 140 -10.16 -3.48 14.25
N LYS A 141 -9.04 -3.58 13.52
CA LYS A 141 -8.33 -2.48 12.87
C LYS A 141 -8.62 -2.39 11.37
N ILE A 142 -9.24 -3.43 10.79
CA ILE A 142 -9.76 -3.40 9.42
C ILE A 142 -11.17 -2.83 9.50
N ASN A 143 -11.26 -1.53 9.76
CA ASN A 143 -12.53 -0.83 9.65
C ASN A 143 -12.70 -0.43 8.18
N PRO A 144 -13.69 -1.00 7.45
CA PRO A 144 -14.09 -0.39 6.20
C PRO A 144 -14.51 1.03 6.55
N VAL A 145 -13.77 2.04 6.08
CA VAL A 145 -14.20 3.42 6.23
C VAL A 145 -15.49 3.54 5.43
N ARG A 146 -16.63 3.47 6.13
CA ARG A 146 -17.97 3.57 5.54
C ARG A 146 -18.09 5.01 5.04
N ILE A 147 -18.08 5.16 3.72
CA ILE A 147 -18.33 6.45 3.08
C ILE A 147 -19.84 6.59 3.02
N LEU A 148 -20.39 7.39 3.93
CA LEU A 148 -21.79 7.78 3.83
C LEU A 148 -21.99 8.63 2.57
N SER A 149 -23.12 8.45 1.91
CA SER A 149 -23.56 9.40 0.89
C SER A 149 -23.75 10.80 1.52
N ASP A 150 -23.68 11.87 0.73
CA ASP A 150 -23.95 13.23 1.23
C ASP A 150 -25.33 13.34 1.94
N TYR A 151 -26.27 12.45 1.61
CA TYR A 151 -27.56 12.32 2.26
C TYR A 151 -27.46 11.68 3.65
N GLU A 152 -26.73 10.57 3.80
CA GLU A 152 -26.55 9.86 5.06
C GLU A 152 -25.65 10.62 6.06
N TYR A 153 -24.70 11.43 5.58
CA TYR A 153 -23.85 12.31 6.40
C TYR A 153 -24.67 13.27 7.27
N ASN A 154 -25.83 13.71 6.77
CA ASN A 154 -26.70 14.65 7.47
C ASN A 154 -27.64 13.97 8.49
N THR A 155 -27.63 12.63 8.59
CA THR A 155 -28.60 11.86 9.39
C THR A 155 -28.00 10.88 10.40
N GLU A 156 -26.76 10.42 10.25
CA GLU A 156 -26.09 9.52 11.20
C GLU A 156 -24.83 10.17 11.81
N SER A 157 -24.92 10.63 13.06
CA SER A 157 -23.84 11.28 13.81
C SER A 157 -22.83 10.31 14.46
N THR A 158 -22.79 9.05 14.02
CA THR A 158 -21.90 8.02 14.57
C THR A 158 -21.07 7.38 13.47
N ILE A 159 -20.42 8.22 12.66
CA ILE A 159 -19.24 7.80 11.91
C ILE A 159 -18.06 7.95 12.88
N ASP A 160 -17.23 6.91 13.01
CA ASP A 160 -15.92 7.06 13.62
C ASP A 160 -15.13 8.08 12.80
N ASP A 161 -15.21 9.34 13.20
CA ASP A 161 -14.46 10.41 12.56
C ASP A 161 -12.97 10.19 12.88
N LEU A 162 -12.28 9.58 11.91
CA LEU A 162 -10.84 9.38 11.96
C LEU A 162 -10.09 10.67 11.63
N SER A 163 -10.77 11.80 11.37
CA SER A 163 -10.09 13.08 11.20
C SER A 163 -9.22 13.38 12.43
N ASN A 164 -8.02 13.90 12.17
CA ASN A 164 -7.00 14.18 13.18
C ASN A 164 -6.42 12.95 13.90
N SER A 165 -6.85 11.74 13.54
CA SER A 165 -6.14 10.53 13.96
C SER A 165 -4.81 10.40 13.22
N VAL A 166 -3.87 9.67 13.82
CA VAL A 166 -2.57 9.37 13.20
C VAL A 166 -2.63 7.98 12.58
N ALA A 167 -2.28 7.90 11.30
CA ALA A 167 -2.07 6.65 10.58
C ALA A 167 -0.57 6.43 10.36
N ILE A 168 -0.17 5.17 10.16
CA ILE A 168 1.20 4.80 9.81
C ILE A 168 1.22 4.30 8.38
N VAL A 169 2.07 4.90 7.55
CA VAL A 169 2.38 4.44 6.20
C VAL A 169 3.76 3.81 6.21
N SER A 170 3.96 2.70 5.48
CA SER A 170 5.27 2.06 5.36
C SER A 170 5.54 1.59 3.94
N GLY A 171 6.81 1.55 3.54
CA GLY A 171 7.19 1.14 2.20
C GLY A 171 8.67 1.32 1.84
N LEU A 172 8.99 0.92 0.61
CA LEU A 172 10.29 1.08 -0.04
C LEU A 172 10.21 2.09 -1.19
N GLY A 173 9.34 3.10 -1.03
CA GLY A 173 9.22 4.21 -1.99
C GLY A 173 10.48 5.07 -1.99
N SER A 174 10.56 5.98 -2.98
CA SER A 174 11.67 6.94 -3.03
C SER A 174 11.68 7.82 -1.78
N ILE A 175 12.84 7.95 -1.14
CA ILE A 175 13.07 8.88 -0.01
C ILE A 175 13.61 10.24 -0.46
N SER A 176 13.84 10.41 -1.76
CA SER A 176 14.30 11.66 -2.33
C SER A 176 13.16 12.65 -2.52
N ARG A 177 13.45 13.93 -2.28
CA ARG A 177 12.53 15.07 -2.45
C ARG A 177 12.61 15.70 -3.84
N ASN A 178 13.55 15.24 -4.67
CA ASN A 178 13.77 15.75 -6.02
C ASN A 178 13.38 14.68 -7.04
N TYR A 179 13.47 15.03 -8.33
CA TYR A 179 13.24 14.09 -9.45
C TYR A 179 14.19 12.87 -9.46
N THR A 180 15.28 12.90 -8.69
CA THR A 180 16.16 11.74 -8.51
C THR A 180 15.49 10.71 -7.62
N VAL A 181 15.33 9.47 -8.11
CA VAL A 181 14.79 8.37 -7.31
C VAL A 181 15.88 7.79 -6.41
N ILE A 182 15.65 7.76 -5.10
CA ILE A 182 16.54 7.11 -4.12
C ILE A 182 15.72 6.07 -3.37
N ILE A 183 16.01 4.79 -3.60
CA ILE A 183 15.33 3.69 -2.92
C ILE A 183 16.09 3.37 -1.62
N PRO A 184 15.42 3.36 -0.45
CA PRO A 184 16.06 3.07 0.82
C PRO A 184 16.47 1.59 0.90
N GLU A 185 17.58 1.31 1.58
CA GLU A 185 18.03 -0.07 1.84
C GLU A 185 17.05 -0.81 2.75
N TYR A 186 16.46 -0.10 3.70
CA TYR A 186 15.56 -0.67 4.69
C TYR A 186 14.14 -0.14 4.54
N LEU A 187 13.16 -0.93 4.98
CA LEU A 187 11.76 -0.50 5.08
C LEU A 187 11.63 0.78 5.90
N GLN A 188 10.99 1.79 5.30
CA GLN A 188 10.72 3.07 5.94
C GLN A 188 9.27 3.12 6.41
N TYR A 189 9.00 4.01 7.37
CA TYR A 189 7.66 4.37 7.76
C TYR A 189 7.54 5.85 8.07
N GLU A 190 6.30 6.33 8.07
CA GLU A 190 5.96 7.68 8.49
C GLU A 190 4.60 7.69 9.16
N GLU A 191 4.48 8.53 10.20
CA GLU A 191 3.22 8.87 10.83
C GLU A 191 2.58 10.01 10.04
N VAL A 192 1.36 9.80 9.57
CA VAL A 192 0.60 10.77 8.78
C VAL A 192 -0.71 11.07 9.47
N SER A 193 -1.04 12.36 9.56
CA SER A 193 -2.34 12.78 10.08
C SER A 193 -3.42 12.52 9.04
N VAL A 194 -4.50 11.88 9.46
CA VAL A 194 -5.70 11.71 8.64
C VAL A 194 -6.42 13.06 8.61
N ILE A 195 -6.48 13.66 7.42
CA ILE A 195 -7.20 14.90 7.19
C ILE A 195 -8.68 14.63 6.90
N ASP A 196 -9.53 15.62 7.16
CA ASP A 196 -10.95 15.52 6.86
C ASP A 196 -11.23 15.56 5.34
N ASN A 197 -12.39 15.01 4.96
CA ASN A 197 -12.78 14.88 3.56
C ASN A 197 -13.10 16.22 2.89
N GLU A 198 -13.47 17.25 3.65
CA GLU A 198 -13.75 18.57 3.09
C GLU A 198 -12.44 19.25 2.69
N TYR A 199 -11.48 19.30 3.61
CA TYR A 199 -10.15 19.82 3.38
C TYR A 199 -9.42 19.08 2.26
N CYS A 200 -9.48 17.74 2.24
CA CYS A 200 -8.91 16.93 1.15
C CYS A 200 -9.51 17.31 -0.22
N ARG A 201 -10.83 17.52 -0.31
CA ARG A 201 -11.50 17.93 -1.54
C ARG A 201 -11.05 19.32 -2.01
N THR A 202 -10.80 20.24 -1.09
CA THR A 202 -10.33 21.60 -1.41
C THR A 202 -8.92 21.56 -2.01
N ILE A 203 -7.97 20.88 -1.36
CA ILE A 203 -6.58 20.79 -1.85
C ILE A 203 -6.51 20.15 -3.24
N ILE A 204 -7.27 19.06 -3.47
CA ILE A 204 -7.25 18.38 -4.77
C ILE A 204 -7.77 19.29 -5.89
N LYS A 205 -8.81 20.09 -5.63
CA LYS A 205 -9.33 21.04 -6.62
C LYS A 205 -8.31 22.12 -6.96
N GLU A 206 -7.62 22.66 -5.95
CA GLU A 206 -6.55 23.64 -6.16
C GLU A 206 -5.41 23.05 -6.99
N ALA A 207 -4.93 21.86 -6.65
CA ALA A 207 -3.88 21.17 -7.39
C ALA A 207 -4.28 20.85 -8.84
N ALA A 208 -5.55 20.49 -9.09
CA ALA A 208 -6.06 20.26 -10.43
C ALA A 208 -6.12 21.55 -11.27
N HIS A 209 -6.43 22.69 -10.64
CA HIS A 209 -6.41 23.99 -11.32
C HIS A 209 -5.00 24.38 -11.79
N TYR A 210 -3.97 24.12 -10.98
CA TYR A 210 -2.57 24.38 -11.36
C TYR A 210 -2.02 23.46 -12.46
N SER A 211 -2.69 22.35 -12.76
CA SER A 211 -2.28 21.41 -13.81
C SER A 211 -2.85 21.72 -15.21
N LEU A 212 -3.65 22.78 -15.32
CA LEU A 212 -4.30 23.23 -16.56
C LEU A 212 -3.82 24.62 -17.05
N GLU A 213 -2.87 25.24 -16.36
CA GLU A 213 -2.09 26.41 -16.81
C GLU A 213 -0.66 25.98 -17.18
#